data_AF-A0A1J8Q9Q2-F1
#
_entry.id   AF-A0A1J8Q9Q2-F1
#
_cell.length_a   1.000
_cell.length_b   1.000
_cell.length_c   1.000
_cell.angle_alpha   90.00
_cell.angle_beta   90.00
_cell.angle_gamma   90.00
#
_symmetry.space_group_name_H-M   'P 1'
#
loop_
_entity.id
_entity.type
_entity.pdbx_description
1 polymer ?
#
loop_
_entity_poly.entity_id
_entity_poly.type
_entity_poly.pdbx_seq_one_letter_code
_entity_poly.pdbx_strand_id
1 'polypeptide(L)' 'MVASRPSSINYPPLDGSLFLPEMLEFNAQHNSDVTFFVYDEPDSSDLVSISHLDFYQA' A
#
# COMPACT_ATOMS: atom_id res chain seq x y z
N MET A 1 17.14 6.97 -6.30
CA MET A 1 16.00 7.02 -5.36
C MET A 1 16.44 6.33 -4.08
N VAL A 2 16.40 7.03 -2.95
CA VAL A 2 16.74 6.44 -1.65
C VAL A 2 15.55 5.58 -1.24
N ALA A 3 15.73 4.26 -1.20
CA ALA A 3 14.75 3.39 -0.55
C ALA A 3 14.69 3.81 0.93
N SER A 4 13.61 4.48 1.32
CA SER A 4 13.31 4.78 2.70
C SER A 4 13.36 3.47 3.48
N ARG A 5 14.15 3.46 4.55
CA ARG A 5 14.22 2.34 5.50
C ARG A 5 12.78 2.01 5.90
N PRO A 6 12.28 0.77 5.74
CA PRO A 6 10.89 0.51 6.07
C PRO A 6 10.69 0.85 7.55
N SER A 7 9.80 1.79 7.81
CA SER A 7 9.03 1.81 9.05
C SER A 7 8.56 0.38 9.31
N SER A 8 8.54 -0.03 10.58
CA SER A 8 8.03 -1.35 10.98
C SER A 8 6.70 -1.63 10.28
N ILE A 9 6.69 -2.48 9.25
CA ILE A 9 5.47 -2.86 8.53
C ILE A 9 4.59 -3.64 9.50
N ASN A 10 3.33 -3.24 9.59
CA ASN A 10 2.33 -3.94 10.39
C ASN A 10 1.68 -5.01 9.50
N TYR A 11 1.72 -6.26 9.93
CA TYR A 11 1.09 -7.35 9.19
C TYR A 11 -0.34 -7.58 9.70
N PRO A 12 -1.32 -7.79 8.81
CA PRO A 12 -2.67 -8.15 9.23
C PRO A 12 -2.70 -9.52 9.92
N PRO A 13 -3.72 -9.80 10.75
CA PRO A 13 -3.94 -11.12 11.33
C PRO A 13 -4.05 -12.22 10.27
N LEU A 14 -3.47 -13.39 10.56
CA LEU A 14 -3.48 -14.57 9.68
C LEU A 14 -4.59 -15.58 10.04
N ASP A 15 -5.45 -15.24 10.99
CA ASP A 15 -6.51 -16.11 11.52
C ASP A 15 -7.78 -16.11 10.67
N GLY A 16 -7.79 -15.38 9.55
CA GLY A 16 -8.94 -15.25 8.67
C GLY A 16 -10.04 -14.31 9.20
N SER A 17 -9.73 -13.49 10.22
CA SER A 17 -10.67 -12.50 10.76
C SER A 17 -10.96 -11.33 9.81
N LEU A 18 -10.08 -11.07 8.83
CA LEU A 18 -10.24 -10.00 7.85
C LEU A 18 -10.62 -10.56 6.48
N PHE A 19 -11.64 -9.98 5.84
CA PHE A 19 -11.85 -10.15 4.41
C PHE A 19 -11.04 -9.10 3.63
N LEU A 20 -11.12 -9.14 2.30
CA LEU A 20 -10.34 -8.24 1.44
C LEU A 20 -10.58 -6.75 1.74
N PRO A 21 -11.81 -6.26 1.97
CA PRO A 21 -12.04 -4.86 2.32
C PRO A 21 -11.39 -4.46 3.65
N GLU A 22 -11.51 -5.27 4.70
CA GLU A 22 -10.93 -4.98 6.01
C GLU A 22 -9.40 -5.05 5.97
N MET A 23 -8.83 -5.89 5.11
CA MET A 23 -7.39 -5.90 4.84
C MET A 23 -6.91 -4.60 4.18
N LEU A 24 -7.69 -4.02 3.26
CA LEU A 24 -7.35 -2.73 2.65
C LEU A 24 -7.42 -1.60 3.69
N GLU A 25 -8.46 -1.58 4.51
CA GLU A 25 -8.61 -0.62 5.62
C GLU A 25 -7.47 -0.73 6.64
N PHE A 26 -7.12 -1.96 7.07
CA PHE A 26 -6.01 -2.22 7.98
C PHE A 26 -4.71 -1.61 7.44
N ASN A 27 -4.38 -1.85 6.17
CA ASN A 27 -3.14 -1.33 5.60
C ASN A 27 -3.17 0.19 5.41
N ALA A 28 -4.33 0.78 5.08
CA ALA A 28 -4.47 2.23 5.02
C ALA A 28 -4.22 2.91 6.38
N GLN A 29 -4.65 2.27 7.47
CA GLN A 29 -4.47 2.78 8.84
C GLN A 29 -3.05 2.56 9.39
N HIS A 30 -2.43 1.41 9.10
CA HIS A 30 -1.19 0.98 9.75
C HIS A 30 0.06 1.07 8.87
N ASN A 31 -0.11 1.11 7.54
CA ASN A 31 0.95 1.13 6.54
C ASN A 31 0.69 2.23 5.49
N SER A 32 0.15 3.38 5.92
CA SER A 32 -0.40 4.44 5.05
C SER A 32 0.53 4.83 3.90
N ASP A 33 1.82 5.01 4.19
CA ASP A 33 2.83 5.54 3.27
C ASP A 33 3.60 4.43 2.53
N VAL A 34 3.27 3.15 2.80
CA VAL A 34 3.90 2.00 2.13
C VAL A 34 3.28 1.82 0.75
N THR A 35 4.13 1.56 -0.24
CA THR A 35 3.70 1.28 -1.62
C THR A 35 2.79 0.06 -1.67
N PHE A 36 1.55 0.26 -2.12
CA PHE A 36 0.58 -0.81 -2.34
C PHE A 36 0.69 -1.40 -3.75
N PHE A 37 0.78 -0.53 -4.77
CA PHE A 37 0.82 -0.93 -6.16
C PHE A 37 1.75 -0.03 -6.96
N VAL A 38 2.39 -0.59 -7.99
CA VAL A 38 3.27 0.13 -8.92
C VAL A 38 2.74 -0.14 -10.33
N TYR A 39 2.61 0.91 -11.13
CA TYR A 39 2.09 0.84 -12.49
C TYR A 39 2.84 1.80 -13.42
N ASP A 40 2.79 1.50 -14.72
CA ASP A 40 3.32 2.37 -15.76
C ASP A 40 2.39 3.56 -15.96
N GLU A 41 2.94 4.77 -16.06
CA GLU A 41 2.15 5.94 -16.44
C GLU A 41 1.97 5.97 -17.97
N PRO A 42 0.73 6.10 -18.48
CA PRO A 42 0.50 6.19 -19.92
C PRO A 42 1.32 7.32 -20.55
N ASP A 43 1.93 7.04 -21.70
CA ASP A 43 2.77 7.98 -22.45
C ASP A 43 4.06 8.44 -21.72
N SER A 44 4.42 7.77 -20.63
CA SER A 44 5.67 7.98 -19.88
C SER A 44 6.52 6.70 -19.88
N SER A 45 7.83 6.86 -19.66
CA SER A 45 8.74 5.74 -19.35
C SER A 45 8.94 5.56 -17.84
N ASP A 46 8.25 6.37 -17.03
CA ASP A 46 8.37 6.37 -15.59
C ASP A 46 7.36 5.42 -14.94
N LEU A 47 7.78 4.83 -13.82
CA LEU A 47 6.92 4.04 -12.94
C LEU A 47 6.33 4.95 -11.87
N VAL A 48 5.03 4.79 -11.63
CA VAL A 48 4.32 5.47 -10.55
C VAL A 48 3.93 4.44 -9.48
N SER A 49 4.08 4.83 -8.22
CA SER A 49 3.63 4.05 -7.08
C SER A 49 2.45 4.73 -6.40
N ILE A 50 1.45 3.95 -6.01
CA ILE A 50 0.36 4.38 -5.14
C ILE A 50 0.53 3.79 -3.75
N SER A 51 0.35 4.60 -2.71
CA SER A 51 0.42 4.14 -1.32
C SER A 51 -0.86 3.39 -0.91
N HIS A 52 -0.83 2.68 0.22
CA HIS A 52 -2.06 2.05 0.75
C HIS A 52 -3.16 3.06 1.06
N LEU A 53 -2.81 4.23 1.59
CA LEU A 53 -3.79 5.27 1.90
C LEU A 53 -4.41 5.83 0.61
N ASP A 54 -3.60 6.15 -0.38
CA ASP A 54 -4.06 6.68 -1.66
C ASP A 54 -5.01 5.71 -2.35
N PHE A 55 -4.68 4.41 -2.35
CA PHE A 55 -5.53 3.37 -2.96
C PHE A 55 -6.86 3.20 -2.22
N TYR A 56 -6.87 3.28 -0.90
CA TYR A 56 -8.10 3.13 -0.10
C TYR A 56 -9.08 4.31 -0.24
N GLN A 57 -8.57 5.49 -0.58
CA GLN A 57 -9.37 6.72 -0.73
C GLN A 57 -9.86 7.01 -2.16
N ALA A 58 -9.34 6.28 -3.16
CA ALA A 58 -9.67 6.44 -4.58
C ALA A 58 -11.08 5.92 -4.93
#